data_AF-A0A4Q3AAT5-F1
#
_entry.id   AF-A0A4Q3AAT5-F1
#
_cell.length_a   1.000
_cell.length_b   1.000
_cell.length_c   1.000
_cell.angle_alpha   90.00
_cell.angle_beta   90.00
_cell.angle_gamma   90.00
#
_symmetry.space_group_name_H-M   'P 1'
#
loop_
_entity.id
_entity.type
_entity.pdbx_description
1 polymer ?
#
loop_
_entity_poly.entity_id
_entity_poly.type
_entity_poly.pdbx_seq_one_letter_code
_entity_poly.pdbx_strand_id
1 'polypeptide(L)'
;MHFGTDGYLYISVGDEGNGNDDPTFNSQLINKDLFSGILRIDVDRNMTNSVEPTAHASIPLYSGVAAFAIPKTNPFVATALGGDWNGTYNGSTVTGTVRREFWATGLRNPWRMGFDPVTGALWCGDVGQNAREEIDIITRGANYGWVYREGTIAGPRTTNPTMPANFLTLHHTGPIYDYGRTGDFGGRSVTGGRVYRGNRVRTLTGKYIFGDHETGNIWAMNLNGSGIQRIAGEGNIAAFGYDPSNQDILLADIGDGIVRRLTSSSVPNTYPATLSATGLFADLTDLYPSPGLVPYEVNLPFWSDHAIKRRWMVVPNGTSQFTWSKDGLWTLPTGTIWVKHFDMEMQRGVPASKKRIETRLIVKNASGAYGVSYRWDEAGSEATLVEDGGVDFTLNVTNNGNPVPQTWRIPSRAECMICHTTQAGHALSFNTRQLNLSSDMLGFTGNQISTLQQQGYFTNNPGSPNLLARHLRPDETAYSLEARVRSYLAVNCAYCHKSGGTAPSTWDGRPELTLAQTTLVNGSAANNGGNPANKLVVPGDAAHSIVLHRMAVTGGFTRMPPIASNVIDSANVTLVTNWINGELAARQTYDT
;
A
#
# COMPACT_ATOMS: atom_id res chain seq x y z
N MET A 1 -1.23 -22.83 0.59
CA MET A 1 -1.61 -24.26 0.72
C MET A 1 -1.43 -24.69 2.16
N HIS A 2 -2.32 -25.53 2.68
CA HIS A 2 -2.24 -26.09 4.05
C HIS A 2 -2.91 -27.47 4.10
N PHE A 3 -2.39 -28.40 4.90
CA PHE A 3 -3.13 -29.60 5.26
C PHE A 3 -4.19 -29.28 6.31
N GLY A 4 -5.40 -29.78 6.11
CA GLY A 4 -6.46 -29.73 7.10
C GLY A 4 -6.27 -30.78 8.20
N THR A 5 -7.05 -30.67 9.27
CA THR A 5 -7.08 -31.69 10.34
C THR A 5 -7.64 -33.03 9.87
N ASP A 6 -8.26 -33.04 8.70
CA ASP A 6 -8.76 -34.22 7.98
C ASP A 6 -7.69 -34.92 7.12
N GLY A 7 -6.46 -34.39 7.08
CA GLY A 7 -5.34 -34.96 6.34
C GLY A 7 -5.29 -34.61 4.86
N TYR A 8 -6.25 -33.83 4.34
CA TYR A 8 -6.28 -33.43 2.93
C TYR A 8 -5.59 -32.10 2.69
N LEU A 9 -5.09 -31.89 1.47
CA LEU A 9 -4.39 -30.67 1.09
C LEU A 9 -5.38 -29.63 0.55
N TYR A 10 -5.36 -28.44 1.15
CA TYR A 10 -6.14 -27.28 0.73
C TYR A 10 -5.28 -26.28 -0.05
N ILE A 11 -5.80 -25.78 -1.17
CA ILE A 11 -5.09 -24.87 -2.09
C ILE A 11 -5.98 -23.66 -2.38
N SER A 12 -5.48 -22.45 -2.18
CA SER A 12 -6.20 -21.22 -2.54
C SER A 12 -5.85 -20.81 -3.96
N VAL A 13 -6.86 -20.42 -4.73
CA VAL A 13 -6.73 -19.97 -6.13
C VAL A 13 -7.55 -18.70 -6.33
N GLY A 14 -6.91 -17.65 -6.86
CA GLY A 14 -7.57 -16.37 -7.17
C GLY A 14 -8.39 -16.42 -8.46
N ASP A 15 -9.02 -15.31 -8.78
CA ASP A 15 -9.92 -15.10 -9.92
C ASP A 15 -9.22 -14.93 -11.28
N GLU A 16 -7.98 -15.43 -11.44
CA GLU A 16 -7.14 -15.25 -12.65
C GLU A 16 -6.53 -13.84 -12.82
N GLY A 17 -6.90 -12.86 -11.98
CA GLY A 17 -6.27 -11.54 -11.92
C GLY A 17 -6.84 -10.49 -12.89
N ASN A 18 -7.89 -10.83 -13.64
CA ASN A 18 -8.58 -9.89 -14.51
C ASN A 18 -9.53 -8.98 -13.72
N GLY A 19 -9.54 -7.69 -14.07
CA GLY A 19 -10.48 -6.75 -13.47
C GLY A 19 -11.94 -7.15 -13.71
N ASN A 20 -12.77 -7.08 -12.68
CA ASN A 20 -14.18 -7.45 -12.66
C ASN A 20 -14.45 -8.90 -13.12
N ASP A 21 -13.45 -9.78 -13.05
CA ASP A 21 -13.53 -11.16 -13.58
C ASP A 21 -13.96 -11.16 -15.06
N ASP A 22 -13.49 -10.17 -15.83
CA ASP A 22 -13.81 -9.97 -17.24
C ASP A 22 -12.63 -10.38 -18.14
N PRO A 23 -12.84 -11.12 -19.24
CA PRO A 23 -14.09 -11.68 -19.76
C PRO A 23 -14.42 -13.09 -19.27
N THR A 24 -13.63 -13.65 -18.36
CA THR A 24 -13.66 -15.09 -18.10
C THR A 24 -14.81 -15.53 -17.20
N PHE A 25 -15.26 -14.67 -16.29
CA PHE A 25 -16.38 -14.90 -15.37
C PHE A 25 -16.25 -16.21 -14.58
N ASN A 26 -15.03 -16.54 -14.17
CA ASN A 26 -14.71 -17.82 -13.55
C ASN A 26 -15.22 -17.91 -12.10
N SER A 27 -15.45 -16.77 -11.45
CA SER A 27 -15.77 -16.69 -10.02
C SER A 27 -17.11 -17.30 -9.62
N GLN A 28 -18.02 -17.46 -10.59
CA GLN A 28 -19.37 -17.98 -10.37
C GLN A 28 -19.64 -19.23 -11.21
N LEU A 29 -18.59 -19.96 -11.61
CA LEU A 29 -18.68 -21.20 -12.39
C LEU A 29 -17.85 -22.33 -11.75
N ILE A 30 -18.44 -23.52 -11.66
CA ILE A 30 -17.75 -24.74 -11.18
C ILE A 30 -17.49 -25.77 -12.29
N ASN A 31 -17.85 -25.47 -13.53
CA ASN A 31 -17.74 -26.38 -14.68
C ASN A 31 -16.76 -25.90 -15.76
N LYS A 32 -15.87 -24.96 -15.41
CA LYS A 32 -14.92 -24.36 -16.34
C LYS A 32 -13.47 -24.59 -15.89
N ASP A 33 -12.85 -23.67 -15.16
CA ASP A 33 -11.45 -23.78 -14.72
C ASP A 33 -11.36 -23.85 -13.18
N LEU A 34 -10.14 -23.91 -12.64
CA LEU A 34 -9.87 -24.00 -11.19
C LEU A 34 -9.43 -22.64 -10.63
N PHE A 35 -10.33 -21.66 -10.68
CA PHE A 35 -10.09 -20.30 -10.20
C PHE A 35 -11.12 -19.89 -9.15
N SER A 36 -10.83 -18.81 -8.42
CA SER A 36 -11.76 -18.13 -7.50
C SER A 36 -12.34 -19.04 -6.40
N GLY A 37 -11.47 -19.75 -5.70
CA GLY A 37 -11.91 -20.71 -4.71
C GLY A 37 -10.81 -21.31 -3.85
N ILE A 38 -11.24 -22.22 -2.98
CA ILE A 38 -10.34 -23.14 -2.26
C ILE A 38 -10.57 -24.54 -2.82
N LEU A 39 -9.50 -25.20 -3.24
CA LEU A 39 -9.50 -26.60 -3.64
C LEU A 39 -9.15 -27.49 -2.44
N ARG A 40 -9.65 -28.72 -2.41
CA ARG A 40 -9.30 -29.75 -1.43
C ARG A 40 -9.05 -31.08 -2.14
N ILE A 41 -7.84 -31.61 -1.98
CA ILE A 41 -7.36 -32.81 -2.69
C ILE A 41 -6.75 -33.84 -1.74
N ASP A 42 -6.80 -35.09 -2.16
CA ASP A 42 -6.19 -36.24 -1.51
C ASP A 42 -4.88 -36.60 -2.21
N VAL A 43 -3.76 -36.20 -1.61
CA VAL A 43 -2.41 -36.48 -2.13
C VAL A 43 -1.96 -37.92 -1.88
N ASP A 44 -2.60 -38.62 -0.94
CA ASP A 44 -2.32 -40.03 -0.63
C ASP A 44 -3.10 -40.98 -1.55
N ARG A 45 -4.06 -40.43 -2.32
CA ARG A 45 -4.90 -41.15 -3.28
C ARG A 45 -5.57 -42.38 -2.65
N ASN A 46 -6.15 -42.22 -1.45
CA ASN A 46 -6.92 -43.28 -0.82
C ASN A 46 -8.27 -43.45 -1.51
N MET A 47 -8.28 -44.22 -2.61
CA MET A 47 -9.45 -44.45 -3.46
C MET A 47 -10.64 -45.14 -2.76
N THR A 48 -10.45 -45.63 -1.53
CA THR A 48 -11.57 -46.07 -0.68
C THR A 48 -12.51 -44.92 -0.38
N ASN A 49 -11.95 -43.75 -0.02
CA ASN A 49 -12.67 -42.55 0.39
C ASN A 49 -12.62 -41.42 -0.64
N SER A 50 -11.92 -41.65 -1.75
CA SER A 50 -11.68 -40.65 -2.80
C SER A 50 -12.10 -41.17 -4.17
N VAL A 51 -12.19 -40.26 -5.14
CA VAL A 51 -12.50 -40.52 -6.54
C VAL A 51 -11.47 -39.84 -7.43
N GLU A 52 -11.39 -40.24 -8.70
CA GLU A 52 -10.50 -39.54 -9.63
C GLU A 52 -10.94 -38.08 -9.79
N PRO A 53 -9.96 -37.15 -9.96
CA PRO A 53 -10.28 -35.76 -10.20
C PRO A 53 -10.96 -35.58 -11.54
N THR A 54 -11.59 -34.43 -11.69
CA THR A 54 -12.27 -34.11 -12.92
C THR A 54 -11.25 -33.81 -14.01
N ALA A 55 -11.25 -34.60 -15.09
CA ALA A 55 -10.30 -34.45 -16.20
C ALA A 55 -10.14 -32.98 -16.64
N HIS A 56 -8.89 -32.52 -16.63
CA HIS A 56 -8.49 -31.16 -16.97
C HIS A 56 -7.03 -31.13 -17.40
N ALA A 57 -6.67 -30.25 -18.34
CA ALA A 57 -5.31 -30.17 -18.89
C ALA A 57 -4.25 -29.81 -17.84
N SER A 58 -4.64 -29.09 -16.78
CA SER A 58 -3.75 -28.71 -15.67
C SER A 58 -3.53 -29.82 -14.63
N ILE A 59 -4.21 -30.97 -14.73
CA ILE A 59 -4.03 -32.06 -13.78
C ILE A 59 -2.82 -32.89 -14.21
N PRO A 60 -1.76 -32.97 -13.37
CA PRO A 60 -0.60 -33.79 -13.69
C PRO A 60 -0.95 -35.27 -13.68
N LEU A 61 -0.61 -35.97 -14.76
CA LEU A 61 -0.79 -37.39 -14.92
C LEU A 61 0.57 -38.10 -14.92
N TYR A 62 0.68 -39.17 -14.13
CA TYR A 62 1.82 -40.08 -14.11
C TYR A 62 1.35 -41.44 -14.61
N SER A 63 1.86 -41.87 -15.76
CA SER A 63 1.42 -43.09 -16.45
C SER A 63 -0.11 -43.17 -16.64
N GLY A 64 -0.72 -42.03 -16.98
CA GLY A 64 -2.16 -41.91 -17.21
C GLY A 64 -3.01 -41.79 -15.93
N VAL A 65 -2.41 -41.77 -14.75
CA VAL A 65 -3.10 -41.66 -13.45
C VAL A 65 -2.84 -40.28 -12.84
N ALA A 66 -3.87 -39.63 -12.30
CA ALA A 66 -3.68 -38.32 -11.67
C ALA A 66 -2.78 -38.39 -10.43
N ALA A 67 -2.01 -37.34 -10.17
CA ALA A 67 -1.11 -37.27 -9.01
C ALA A 67 -1.83 -37.22 -7.65
N PHE A 68 -3.11 -36.88 -7.66
CA PHE A 68 -3.96 -36.76 -6.47
C PHE A 68 -5.36 -37.30 -6.79
N ALA A 69 -6.15 -37.56 -5.76
CA ALA A 69 -7.56 -37.93 -5.86
C ALA A 69 -8.43 -36.86 -5.18
N ILE A 70 -9.74 -36.99 -5.28
CA ILE A 70 -10.71 -36.07 -4.68
C ILE A 70 -11.47 -36.78 -3.57
N PRO A 71 -11.44 -36.29 -2.33
CA PRO A 71 -12.25 -36.87 -1.27
C PRO A 71 -13.73 -36.89 -1.67
N LYS A 72 -14.43 -38.01 -1.45
CA LYS A 72 -15.89 -38.14 -1.67
C LYS A 72 -16.70 -37.12 -0.87
N THR A 73 -16.11 -36.60 0.21
CA THR A 73 -16.66 -35.55 1.06
C THR A 73 -16.53 -34.14 0.48
N ASN A 74 -15.92 -33.94 -0.69
CA ASN A 74 -15.98 -32.64 -1.36
C ASN A 74 -17.41 -32.29 -1.80
N PRO A 75 -17.80 -31.01 -1.80
CA PRO A 75 -19.18 -30.55 -2.01
C PRO A 75 -19.76 -30.84 -3.40
N PHE A 76 -18.91 -31.06 -4.40
CA PHE A 76 -19.34 -31.23 -5.79
C PHE A 76 -19.09 -32.64 -6.35
N VAL A 77 -18.92 -33.63 -5.46
CA VAL A 77 -18.86 -35.04 -5.85
C VAL A 77 -20.27 -35.60 -5.95
N ALA A 78 -20.67 -36.02 -7.15
CA ALA A 78 -22.00 -36.57 -7.40
C ALA A 78 -22.26 -37.88 -6.62
N THR A 79 -23.52 -38.15 -6.30
CA THR A 79 -23.94 -39.38 -5.61
C THR A 79 -23.53 -40.66 -6.33
N ALA A 80 -23.52 -40.66 -7.67
CA ALA A 80 -23.05 -41.78 -8.47
C ALA A 80 -21.56 -42.13 -8.26
N LEU A 81 -20.79 -41.21 -7.67
CA LEU A 81 -19.37 -41.37 -7.32
C LEU A 81 -19.17 -41.52 -5.81
N GLY A 82 -20.25 -41.64 -5.03
CA GLY A 82 -20.22 -41.79 -3.57
C GLY A 82 -20.16 -40.49 -2.78
N GLY A 83 -20.42 -39.33 -3.42
CA GLY A 83 -20.61 -38.06 -2.73
C GLY A 83 -22.10 -37.75 -2.46
N ASP A 84 -22.41 -36.48 -2.21
CA ASP A 84 -23.75 -35.98 -1.86
C ASP A 84 -24.25 -34.84 -2.77
N TRP A 85 -23.50 -34.48 -3.82
CA TRP A 85 -23.86 -33.36 -4.67
C TRP A 85 -25.11 -33.64 -5.52
N ASN A 86 -26.07 -32.73 -5.47
CA ASN A 86 -27.39 -32.85 -6.09
C ASN A 86 -27.48 -32.35 -7.54
N GLY A 87 -26.36 -31.96 -8.15
CA GLY A 87 -26.33 -31.45 -9.53
C GLY A 87 -26.63 -29.96 -9.68
N THR A 88 -26.78 -29.21 -8.58
CA THR A 88 -27.09 -27.77 -8.61
C THR A 88 -25.95 -26.92 -8.05
N TYR A 89 -25.82 -25.71 -8.58
CA TYR A 89 -24.95 -24.65 -8.08
C TYR A 89 -25.67 -23.32 -8.23
N ASN A 90 -25.66 -22.49 -7.19
CA ASN A 90 -26.37 -21.20 -7.18
C ASN A 90 -27.85 -21.31 -7.60
N GLY A 91 -28.51 -22.39 -7.18
CA GLY A 91 -29.94 -22.64 -7.47
C GLY A 91 -30.24 -23.12 -8.90
N SER A 92 -29.22 -23.27 -9.75
CA SER A 92 -29.37 -23.74 -11.14
C SER A 92 -28.77 -25.12 -11.33
N THR A 93 -29.40 -25.94 -12.15
CA THR A 93 -28.82 -27.22 -12.59
C THR A 93 -27.56 -26.95 -13.41
N VAL A 94 -26.44 -27.57 -13.04
CA VAL A 94 -25.19 -27.46 -13.78
C VAL A 94 -25.11 -28.57 -14.81
N THR A 95 -24.91 -28.22 -16.07
CA THR A 95 -24.66 -29.16 -17.16
C THR A 95 -23.16 -29.30 -17.43
N GLY A 96 -22.78 -30.46 -17.93
CA GLY A 96 -21.38 -30.76 -18.29
C GLY A 96 -20.51 -31.17 -17.11
N THR A 97 -19.20 -30.99 -17.27
CA THR A 97 -18.18 -31.54 -16.38
C THR A 97 -17.91 -30.60 -15.21
N VAL A 98 -18.32 -30.99 -14.00
CA VAL A 98 -18.08 -30.21 -12.77
C VAL A 98 -16.72 -30.50 -12.14
N ARG A 99 -16.04 -29.44 -11.69
CA ARG A 99 -14.79 -29.46 -10.95
C ARG A 99 -15.06 -29.90 -9.51
N ARG A 100 -14.73 -31.17 -9.21
CA ARG A 100 -14.92 -31.81 -7.90
C ARG A 100 -13.87 -31.36 -6.88
N GLU A 101 -12.82 -30.70 -7.37
CA GLU A 101 -11.70 -30.17 -6.62
C GLU A 101 -12.13 -29.07 -5.64
N PHE A 102 -13.16 -28.28 -5.99
CA PHE A 102 -13.58 -27.15 -5.17
C PHE A 102 -14.14 -27.61 -3.82
N TRP A 103 -13.57 -27.04 -2.76
CA TRP A 103 -14.10 -27.03 -1.41
C TRP A 103 -15.00 -25.82 -1.16
N ALA A 104 -14.64 -24.67 -1.73
CA ALA A 104 -15.38 -23.42 -1.66
C ALA A 104 -15.10 -22.56 -2.91
N THR A 105 -16.01 -21.63 -3.24
CA THR A 105 -15.98 -20.83 -4.47
C THR A 105 -16.27 -19.35 -4.20
N GLY A 106 -16.17 -18.49 -5.22
CA GLY A 106 -16.56 -17.08 -5.13
C GLY A 106 -15.60 -16.21 -4.33
N LEU A 107 -14.35 -16.62 -4.19
CA LEU A 107 -13.28 -15.82 -3.58
C LEU A 107 -12.53 -15.04 -4.66
N ARG A 108 -12.11 -13.80 -4.40
CA ARG A 108 -11.47 -12.97 -5.42
C ARG A 108 -9.95 -13.22 -5.50
N ASN A 109 -9.26 -12.93 -4.42
CA ASN A 109 -7.83 -13.14 -4.24
C ASN A 109 -7.57 -13.63 -2.79
N PRO A 110 -7.81 -14.94 -2.52
CA PRO A 110 -7.57 -15.56 -1.22
C PRO A 110 -6.06 -15.69 -0.94
N TRP A 111 -5.44 -14.55 -0.59
CA TRP A 111 -4.00 -14.35 -0.51
C TRP A 111 -3.33 -15.29 0.49
N ARG A 112 -3.85 -15.31 1.72
CA ARG A 112 -3.39 -16.25 2.75
C ARG A 112 -4.55 -16.83 3.51
N MET A 113 -4.60 -18.16 3.47
CA MET A 113 -5.42 -18.95 4.37
C MET A 113 -4.58 -19.66 5.43
N GLY A 114 -5.22 -20.19 6.46
CA GLY A 114 -4.59 -21.02 7.47
C GLY A 114 -5.60 -21.63 8.42
N PHE A 115 -5.32 -22.86 8.86
CA PHE A 115 -6.12 -23.51 9.89
C PHE A 115 -5.75 -22.96 11.27
N ASP A 116 -6.76 -22.75 12.10
CA ASP A 116 -6.56 -22.68 13.54
C ASP A 116 -6.27 -24.09 14.07
N PRO A 117 -5.09 -24.35 14.66
CA PRO A 117 -4.68 -25.69 15.08
C PRO A 117 -5.54 -26.26 16.22
N VAL A 118 -6.33 -25.43 16.91
CA VAL A 118 -7.19 -25.89 18.01
C VAL A 118 -8.59 -26.27 17.52
N THR A 119 -9.22 -25.42 16.71
CA THR A 119 -10.62 -25.65 16.26
C THR A 119 -10.73 -26.34 14.91
N GLY A 120 -9.66 -26.34 14.10
CA GLY A 120 -9.70 -26.80 12.72
C GLY A 120 -10.44 -25.84 11.77
N ALA A 121 -10.84 -24.65 12.22
CA ALA A 121 -11.45 -23.65 11.35
C ALA A 121 -10.43 -23.11 10.33
N LEU A 122 -10.84 -23.07 9.05
CA LEU A 122 -10.02 -22.51 7.97
C LEU A 122 -10.31 -21.02 7.84
N TRP A 123 -9.35 -20.17 8.22
CA TRP A 123 -9.42 -18.72 8.06
C TRP A 123 -8.76 -18.30 6.76
N CYS A 124 -9.30 -17.27 6.10
CA CYS A 124 -8.73 -16.69 4.89
C CYS A 124 -8.81 -15.16 4.92
N GLY A 125 -7.76 -14.49 4.42
CA GLY A 125 -7.88 -13.11 3.97
C GLY A 125 -8.11 -13.08 2.46
N ASP A 126 -9.17 -12.41 2.03
CA ASP A 126 -9.53 -12.26 0.62
C ASP A 126 -9.43 -10.78 0.20
N VAL A 127 -8.50 -10.49 -0.72
CA VAL A 127 -8.19 -9.14 -1.17
C VAL A 127 -9.18 -8.73 -2.25
N GLY A 128 -10.05 -7.76 -1.96
CA GLY A 128 -10.99 -7.24 -2.95
C GLY A 128 -10.32 -6.44 -4.06
N GLN A 129 -11.10 -5.99 -5.03
CA GLN A 129 -10.56 -5.26 -6.18
C GLN A 129 -10.32 -3.79 -5.89
N ASN A 130 -11.33 -3.11 -5.34
CA ASN A 130 -11.37 -1.64 -5.31
C ASN A 130 -11.93 -1.06 -4.00
N ALA A 131 -12.84 -1.75 -3.32
CA ALA A 131 -13.66 -1.14 -2.29
C ALA A 131 -13.54 -1.80 -0.92
N ARG A 132 -13.44 -3.14 -0.87
CA ARG A 132 -13.43 -3.88 0.40
C ARG A 132 -12.29 -4.87 0.48
N GLU A 133 -11.91 -5.15 1.71
CA GLU A 133 -10.99 -6.21 2.09
C GLU A 133 -11.70 -7.13 3.09
N GLU A 134 -11.48 -8.44 3.00
CA GLU A 134 -12.32 -9.45 3.65
C GLU A 134 -11.52 -10.44 4.50
N ILE A 135 -12.09 -10.81 5.64
CA ILE A 135 -11.69 -11.99 6.41
C ILE A 135 -12.85 -12.99 6.37
N ASP A 136 -12.54 -14.23 6.00
CA ASP A 136 -13.52 -15.30 5.83
C ASP A 136 -13.20 -16.50 6.72
N ILE A 137 -14.26 -17.22 7.13
CA ILE A 137 -14.15 -18.59 7.62
C ILE A 137 -14.62 -19.52 6.52
N ILE A 138 -13.68 -20.22 5.89
CA ILE A 138 -13.94 -21.07 4.75
C ILE A 138 -14.63 -22.37 5.17
N THR A 139 -15.86 -22.56 4.68
CA THR A 139 -16.69 -23.73 4.93
C THR A 139 -17.02 -24.50 3.65
N ARG A 140 -17.42 -25.77 3.82
CA ARG A 140 -17.73 -26.70 2.72
C ARG A 140 -18.85 -26.16 1.82
N GLY A 141 -18.57 -26.05 0.53
CA GLY A 141 -19.54 -25.70 -0.51
C GLY A 141 -20.01 -24.24 -0.49
N ALA A 142 -19.45 -23.41 0.39
CA ALA A 142 -19.78 -22.00 0.47
C ALA A 142 -19.30 -21.22 -0.76
N ASN A 143 -20.07 -20.19 -1.13
CA ASN A 143 -19.74 -19.24 -2.19
C ASN A 143 -19.62 -17.83 -1.58
N TYR A 144 -18.41 -17.25 -1.65
CA TYR A 144 -18.05 -15.96 -1.03
C TYR A 144 -18.42 -14.74 -1.88
N GLY A 145 -19.12 -14.95 -2.99
CA GLY A 145 -19.89 -13.90 -3.64
C GLY A 145 -19.17 -13.08 -4.70
N TRP A 146 -17.83 -13.10 -4.77
CA TRP A 146 -17.14 -12.49 -5.90
C TRP A 146 -17.61 -13.16 -7.20
N VAL A 147 -18.01 -12.46 -8.25
CA VAL A 147 -17.88 -11.00 -8.51
C VAL A 147 -19.19 -10.21 -8.34
N TYR A 148 -20.24 -10.82 -7.79
CA TYR A 148 -21.49 -10.15 -7.45
C TYR A 148 -21.38 -9.30 -6.18
N ARG A 149 -20.43 -9.64 -5.30
CA ARG A 149 -20.16 -9.00 -4.01
C ARG A 149 -18.67 -8.69 -3.89
N GLU A 150 -18.37 -7.65 -3.13
CA GLU A 150 -17.03 -7.33 -2.64
C GLU A 150 -17.23 -6.94 -1.18
N GLY A 151 -16.95 -7.84 -0.25
CA GLY A 151 -17.38 -7.67 1.14
C GLY A 151 -18.90 -7.63 1.32
N THR A 152 -19.32 -6.75 2.21
CA THR A 152 -20.73 -6.53 2.53
C THR A 152 -21.45 -5.62 1.52
N ILE A 153 -20.77 -5.15 0.47
CA ILE A 153 -21.35 -4.27 -0.54
C ILE A 153 -21.55 -4.97 -1.88
N ALA A 154 -22.24 -4.30 -2.79
CA ALA A 154 -22.45 -4.80 -4.14
C ALA A 154 -21.12 -4.80 -4.93
N GLY A 155 -20.82 -5.93 -5.57
CA GLY A 155 -19.65 -6.10 -6.42
C GLY A 155 -19.89 -5.53 -7.83
N PRO A 156 -18.84 -5.50 -8.67
CA PRO A 156 -18.90 -4.82 -9.96
C PRO A 156 -19.84 -5.49 -10.97
N ARG A 157 -20.26 -6.74 -10.73
CA ARG A 157 -21.24 -7.44 -11.58
C ARG A 157 -22.56 -7.75 -10.87
N THR A 158 -22.91 -7.03 -9.81
CA THR A 158 -24.17 -7.26 -9.07
C THR A 158 -25.45 -7.17 -9.91
N THR A 159 -25.42 -6.51 -11.07
CA THR A 159 -26.57 -6.36 -11.99
C THR A 159 -26.51 -7.33 -13.17
N ASN A 160 -25.54 -8.24 -13.18
CA ASN A 160 -25.40 -9.20 -14.25
C ASN A 160 -26.64 -10.12 -14.29
N PRO A 161 -27.27 -10.33 -15.46
CA PRO A 161 -28.48 -11.14 -15.58
C PRO A 161 -28.30 -12.61 -15.17
N THR A 162 -27.06 -13.11 -15.07
CA THR A 162 -26.78 -14.46 -14.57
C THR A 162 -26.79 -14.58 -13.05
N MET A 163 -26.82 -13.45 -12.32
CA MET A 163 -26.92 -13.47 -10.87
C MET A 163 -28.28 -14.04 -10.44
N PRO A 164 -28.32 -15.10 -9.61
CA PRO A 164 -29.58 -15.65 -9.14
C PRO A 164 -30.39 -14.64 -8.32
N ALA A 165 -31.72 -14.62 -8.50
CA ALA A 165 -32.61 -13.66 -7.82
C ALA A 165 -32.52 -13.69 -6.28
N ASN A 166 -32.19 -14.84 -5.69
CA ASN A 166 -32.03 -15.02 -4.23
C ASN A 166 -30.57 -15.27 -3.82
N PHE A 167 -29.61 -14.82 -4.63
CA PHE A 167 -28.20 -15.10 -4.40
C PHE A 167 -27.74 -14.72 -2.98
N LEU A 168 -28.09 -13.51 -2.53
CA LEU A 168 -27.63 -12.98 -1.25
C LEU A 168 -28.13 -13.77 -0.03
N THR A 169 -29.31 -14.39 -0.14
CA THR A 169 -29.97 -15.07 0.99
C THR A 169 -29.77 -16.58 0.97
N LEU A 170 -29.62 -17.18 -0.21
CA LEU A 170 -29.58 -18.64 -0.36
C LEU A 170 -28.24 -19.21 -0.83
N HIS A 171 -27.36 -18.38 -1.39
CA HIS A 171 -26.15 -18.87 -2.07
C HIS A 171 -24.88 -18.17 -1.60
N HIS A 172 -24.98 -16.93 -1.14
CA HIS A 172 -23.85 -16.15 -0.64
C HIS A 172 -23.55 -16.44 0.83
N THR A 173 -22.28 -16.68 1.12
CA THR A 173 -21.71 -16.67 2.47
C THR A 173 -20.87 -15.42 2.59
N GLY A 174 -21.30 -14.46 3.42
CA GLY A 174 -20.56 -13.23 3.62
C GLY A 174 -19.32 -13.40 4.51
N PRO A 175 -18.41 -12.42 4.49
CA PRO A 175 -17.23 -12.43 5.33
C PRO A 175 -17.59 -12.31 6.81
N ILE A 176 -16.70 -12.81 7.68
CA ILE A 176 -16.85 -12.60 9.12
C ILE A 176 -16.53 -11.16 9.52
N TYR A 177 -15.69 -10.50 8.72
CA TYR A 177 -15.37 -9.09 8.84
C TYR A 177 -14.93 -8.54 7.49
N ASP A 178 -15.42 -7.35 7.13
CA ASP A 178 -14.92 -6.58 6.01
C ASP A 178 -14.60 -5.14 6.43
N TYR A 179 -13.68 -4.51 5.71
CA TYR A 179 -13.31 -3.12 5.93
C TYR A 179 -13.08 -2.38 4.62
N GLY A 180 -13.27 -1.05 4.66
CA GLY A 180 -13.12 -0.18 3.49
C GLY A 180 -11.70 0.34 3.32
N ARG A 181 -11.51 1.22 2.32
CA ARG A 181 -10.20 1.84 2.03
C ARG A 181 -9.81 2.99 2.97
N THR A 182 -10.73 3.44 3.82
CA THR A 182 -10.59 4.63 4.69
C THR A 182 -11.16 4.38 6.09
N GLY A 183 -10.92 5.32 7.02
CA GLY A 183 -11.41 5.25 8.41
C GLY A 183 -10.47 4.50 9.36
N ASP A 184 -10.89 4.37 10.63
CA ASP A 184 -10.06 3.88 11.75
C ASP A 184 -9.59 2.42 11.59
N PHE A 185 -10.28 1.64 10.75
CA PHE A 185 -9.92 0.27 10.37
C PHE A 185 -9.76 0.12 8.85
N GLY A 186 -9.49 1.22 8.15
CA GLY A 186 -9.29 1.20 6.71
C GLY A 186 -7.98 0.54 6.30
N GLY A 187 -7.97 -0.10 5.13
CA GLY A 187 -6.78 -0.72 4.56
C GLY A 187 -6.96 -1.02 3.08
N ARG A 188 -5.93 -1.55 2.43
CA ARG A 188 -5.91 -1.70 0.97
C ARG A 188 -5.51 -3.07 0.42
N SER A 189 -5.01 -3.94 1.27
CA SER A 189 -4.61 -5.28 0.87
C SER A 189 -4.50 -6.14 2.12
N VAL A 190 -5.58 -6.85 2.44
CA VAL A 190 -5.62 -7.76 3.58
C VAL A 190 -4.59 -8.86 3.38
N THR A 191 -3.73 -9.03 4.37
CA THR A 191 -2.73 -10.09 4.36
C THR A 191 -3.32 -11.41 4.85
N GLY A 192 -4.49 -11.38 5.49
CA GLY A 192 -4.99 -12.47 6.31
C GLY A 192 -4.28 -12.51 7.67
N GLY A 193 -4.39 -13.64 8.37
CA GLY A 193 -3.99 -13.71 9.77
C GLY A 193 -3.96 -15.11 10.36
N ARG A 194 -3.81 -15.18 11.67
CA ARG A 194 -3.82 -16.42 12.48
C ARG A 194 -4.53 -16.19 13.80
N VAL A 195 -5.16 -17.23 14.34
CA VAL A 195 -5.70 -17.18 15.70
C VAL A 195 -4.53 -17.27 16.67
N TYR A 196 -4.32 -16.28 17.53
CA TYR A 196 -3.20 -16.30 18.46
C TYR A 196 -3.42 -17.36 19.54
N ARG A 197 -2.59 -18.41 19.49
CA ARG A 197 -2.59 -19.54 20.43
C ARG A 197 -1.40 -19.53 21.40
N GLY A 198 -0.52 -18.54 21.26
CA GLY A 198 0.60 -18.31 22.17
C GLY A 198 0.17 -17.75 23.53
N ASN A 199 1.13 -17.72 24.46
CA ASN A 199 0.92 -17.28 25.85
C ASN A 199 1.79 -16.07 26.23
N ARG A 200 2.61 -15.54 25.30
CA ARG A 200 3.50 -14.40 25.57
C ARG A 200 2.74 -13.09 25.74
N VAL A 201 1.69 -12.90 24.94
CA VAL A 201 0.77 -11.74 25.03
C VAL A 201 -0.63 -12.26 25.37
N ARG A 202 -0.84 -12.60 26.65
CA ARG A 202 -2.07 -13.28 27.13
C ARG A 202 -3.38 -12.62 26.74
N THR A 203 -3.41 -11.30 26.63
CA THR A 203 -4.61 -10.54 26.25
C THR A 203 -5.06 -10.77 24.80
N LEU A 204 -4.20 -11.36 23.97
CA LEU A 204 -4.50 -11.72 22.58
C LEU A 204 -4.90 -13.19 22.42
N THR A 205 -4.74 -14.04 23.44
CA THR A 205 -5.01 -15.48 23.32
C THR A 205 -6.46 -15.72 22.91
N GLY A 206 -6.65 -16.46 21.81
CA GLY A 206 -7.96 -16.74 21.24
C GLY A 206 -8.52 -15.63 20.34
N LYS A 207 -7.78 -14.56 20.07
CA LYS A 207 -8.14 -13.55 19.07
C LYS A 207 -7.54 -13.89 17.71
N TYR A 208 -8.24 -13.52 16.63
CA TYR A 208 -7.68 -13.54 15.28
C TYR A 208 -6.83 -12.29 15.07
N ILE A 209 -5.54 -12.49 14.77
CA ILE A 209 -4.59 -11.42 14.49
C ILE A 209 -4.34 -11.38 13.01
N PHE A 210 -4.61 -10.23 12.40
CA PHE A 210 -4.51 -10.02 10.95
C PHE A 210 -3.96 -8.65 10.66
N GLY A 211 -3.54 -8.41 9.42
CA GLY A 211 -3.00 -7.13 9.03
C GLY A 211 -3.27 -6.78 7.58
N ASP A 212 -2.93 -5.55 7.27
CA ASP A 212 -3.06 -4.94 5.95
C ASP A 212 -1.67 -4.56 5.42
N HIS A 213 -1.33 -5.07 4.24
CA HIS A 213 0.01 -4.94 3.67
C HIS A 213 0.38 -3.48 3.36
N GLU A 214 -0.56 -2.74 2.75
CA GLU A 214 -0.31 -1.39 2.26
C GLU A 214 -0.39 -0.35 3.38
N THR A 215 -1.34 -0.42 4.30
CA THR A 215 -1.42 0.57 5.40
C THR A 215 -0.54 0.19 6.60
N GLY A 216 -0.09 -1.07 6.65
CA GLY A 216 0.68 -1.61 7.75
C GLY A 216 -0.12 -1.77 9.03
N ASN A 217 -1.45 -1.69 9.00
CA ASN A 217 -2.26 -1.90 10.18
C ASN A 217 -2.20 -3.36 10.63
N ILE A 218 -2.05 -3.59 11.94
CA ILE A 218 -2.18 -4.92 12.56
C ILE A 218 -3.27 -4.85 13.61
N TRP A 219 -4.27 -5.71 13.46
CA TRP A 219 -5.46 -5.75 14.31
C TRP A 219 -5.61 -7.08 15.02
N ALA A 220 -6.30 -7.03 16.16
CA ALA A 220 -6.85 -8.19 16.84
C ALA A 220 -8.38 -8.12 16.80
N MET A 221 -9.02 -9.26 16.58
CA MET A 221 -10.48 -9.39 16.50
C MET A 221 -10.94 -10.65 17.23
N ASN A 222 -12.13 -10.61 17.84
CA ASN A 222 -12.74 -11.81 18.40
C ASN A 222 -13.11 -12.79 17.27
N LEU A 223 -13.13 -14.08 17.55
CA LEU A 223 -13.39 -15.11 16.51
C LEU A 223 -14.78 -15.04 15.87
N ASN A 224 -15.69 -14.21 16.38
CA ASN A 224 -17.01 -13.97 15.82
C ASN A 224 -17.08 -12.68 14.96
N GLY A 225 -15.95 -12.05 14.63
CA GLY A 225 -15.92 -10.82 13.83
C GLY A 225 -16.10 -9.52 14.63
N SER A 226 -16.24 -9.60 15.95
CA SER A 226 -16.46 -8.42 16.81
C SER A 226 -15.19 -7.93 17.52
N GLY A 227 -15.26 -6.76 18.15
CA GLY A 227 -14.21 -6.28 19.06
C GLY A 227 -12.86 -6.03 18.38
N ILE A 228 -12.88 -5.50 17.15
CA ILE A 228 -11.69 -5.15 16.39
C ILE A 228 -10.94 -4.06 17.14
N GLN A 229 -9.65 -4.28 17.33
CA GLN A 229 -8.74 -3.33 17.94
C GLN A 229 -7.43 -3.31 17.16
N ARG A 230 -6.93 -2.12 16.84
CA ARG A 230 -5.59 -1.96 16.30
C ARG A 230 -4.57 -2.16 17.43
N ILE A 231 -3.63 -3.09 17.24
CA ILE A 231 -2.68 -3.50 18.28
C ILE A 231 -1.24 -3.11 17.96
N ALA A 232 -0.92 -2.89 16.69
CA ALA A 232 0.39 -2.46 16.22
C ALA A 232 0.29 -1.89 14.80
N GLY A 233 1.40 -1.36 14.30
CA GLY A 233 1.55 -1.06 12.89
C GLY A 233 2.95 -1.41 12.37
N GLU A 234 2.99 -2.11 11.25
CA GLU A 234 4.19 -2.47 10.50
C GLU A 234 3.80 -2.67 9.03
N GLY A 235 4.47 -1.94 8.12
CA GLY A 235 4.19 -2.03 6.69
C GLY A 235 4.77 -3.31 6.07
N ASN A 236 4.39 -3.62 4.83
CA ASN A 236 4.99 -4.70 4.02
C ASN A 236 4.86 -6.12 4.62
N ILE A 237 4.06 -6.33 5.67
CA ILE A 237 3.76 -7.68 6.14
C ILE A 237 3.03 -8.44 5.03
N ALA A 238 3.53 -9.62 4.69
CA ALA A 238 3.02 -10.43 3.58
C ALA A 238 2.50 -11.81 4.03
N ALA A 239 2.81 -12.23 5.26
CA ALA A 239 2.28 -13.46 5.84
C ALA A 239 2.34 -13.46 7.37
N PHE A 240 1.45 -14.25 7.98
CA PHE A 240 1.46 -14.62 9.38
C PHE A 240 1.70 -16.13 9.52
N GLY A 241 2.48 -16.54 10.53
CA GLY A 241 2.78 -17.93 10.82
C GLY A 241 2.81 -18.21 12.31
N TYR A 242 2.71 -19.48 12.69
CA TYR A 242 2.94 -19.90 14.07
C TYR A 242 4.41 -20.19 14.29
N ASP A 243 4.94 -19.76 15.42
CA ASP A 243 6.17 -20.31 15.96
C ASP A 243 5.89 -21.74 16.45
N PRO A 244 6.53 -22.78 15.86
CA PRO A 244 6.24 -24.16 16.21
C PRO A 244 6.60 -24.52 17.66
N SER A 245 7.47 -23.74 18.31
CA SER A 245 7.92 -24.02 19.67
C SER A 245 6.93 -23.56 20.76
N ASN A 246 6.11 -22.56 20.46
CA ASN A 246 5.31 -21.88 21.49
C ASN A 246 3.97 -21.31 21.01
N GLN A 247 3.62 -21.46 19.72
CA GLN A 247 2.38 -20.98 19.10
C GLN A 247 2.22 -19.44 19.10
N ASP A 248 3.27 -18.68 19.38
CA ASP A 248 3.27 -17.23 19.12
C ASP A 248 3.13 -16.97 17.62
N ILE A 249 2.69 -15.76 17.27
CA ILE A 249 2.57 -15.33 15.88
C ILE A 249 3.87 -14.66 15.42
N LEU A 250 4.35 -15.14 14.28
CA LEU A 250 5.44 -14.58 13.49
C LEU A 250 4.86 -13.87 12.26
N LEU A 251 5.52 -12.79 11.84
CA LEU A 251 5.11 -11.95 10.71
C LEU A 251 6.27 -11.89 9.73
N ALA A 252 6.03 -12.24 8.47
CA ALA A 252 7.02 -12.13 7.41
C ALA A 252 6.90 -10.77 6.74
N ASP A 253 7.95 -9.96 6.84
CA ASP A 253 8.08 -8.66 6.19
C ASP A 253 8.84 -8.82 4.86
N ILE A 254 8.17 -8.54 3.74
CA ILE A 254 8.79 -8.66 2.42
C ILE A 254 9.62 -7.42 2.04
N GLY A 255 9.43 -6.30 2.74
CA GLY A 255 10.11 -5.05 2.47
C GLY A 255 11.59 -5.08 2.86
N ASP A 256 11.92 -5.74 3.97
CA ASP A 256 13.31 -5.93 4.42
C ASP A 256 13.75 -7.40 4.56
N GLY A 257 12.85 -8.35 4.31
CA GLY A 257 13.14 -9.78 4.32
C GLY A 257 13.28 -10.36 5.73
N ILE A 258 12.71 -9.71 6.76
CA ILE A 258 12.84 -10.12 8.16
C ILE A 258 11.57 -10.82 8.64
N VAL A 259 11.75 -11.85 9.49
CA VAL A 259 10.65 -12.44 10.27
C VAL A 259 10.58 -11.72 11.62
N ARG A 260 9.44 -11.07 11.88
CA ARG A 260 9.16 -10.32 13.10
C ARG A 260 8.28 -11.14 14.04
N ARG A 261 8.27 -10.78 15.32
CA ARG A 261 7.38 -11.35 16.35
C ARG A 261 6.67 -10.24 17.09
N LEU A 262 5.38 -10.41 17.36
CA LEU A 262 4.65 -9.50 18.24
C LEU A 262 5.19 -9.59 19.67
N THR A 263 5.45 -8.44 20.26
CA THR A 263 5.83 -8.33 21.66
C THR A 263 4.99 -7.25 22.33
N SER A 264 4.66 -7.44 23.60
CA SER A 264 4.07 -6.40 24.43
C SER A 264 5.16 -5.63 25.12
N SER A 265 5.17 -4.30 24.97
CA SER A 265 6.00 -3.41 25.77
C SER A 265 5.10 -2.45 26.53
N SER A 266 5.40 -2.20 27.80
CA SER A 266 4.92 -1.00 28.48
C SER A 266 5.70 0.16 27.87
N VAL A 267 5.10 0.90 26.94
CA VAL A 267 5.78 1.98 26.23
C VAL A 267 6.11 3.10 27.24
N PRO A 268 7.38 3.38 27.58
CA PRO A 268 7.73 4.53 28.44
C PRO A 268 7.75 5.84 27.65
N ASN A 269 7.55 5.79 26.33
CA ASN A 269 7.70 6.91 25.43
C ASN A 269 6.38 7.69 25.31
N THR A 270 6.10 8.56 26.27
CA THR A 270 5.12 9.62 26.05
C THR A 270 5.72 10.58 25.03
N TYR A 271 5.35 10.43 23.75
CA TYR A 271 5.48 11.55 22.83
C TYR A 271 4.80 12.77 23.47
N PRO A 272 5.36 13.98 23.36
CA PRO A 272 4.69 15.17 23.87
C PRO A 272 3.24 15.21 23.40
N ALA A 273 2.30 15.47 24.31
CA ALA A 273 0.88 15.45 23.98
C ALA A 273 0.47 16.63 23.07
N THR A 274 1.24 17.71 23.10
CA THR A 274 1.02 18.93 22.31
C THR A 274 2.29 19.35 21.58
N LEU A 275 2.13 20.14 20.53
CA LEU A 275 3.26 20.67 19.77
C LEU A 275 4.08 21.64 20.62
N SER A 276 3.45 22.47 21.45
CA SER A 276 4.16 23.31 22.43
C SER A 276 5.06 22.49 23.37
N ALA A 277 4.58 21.34 23.85
CA ALA A 277 5.34 20.46 24.73
C ALA A 277 6.55 19.79 24.05
N THR A 278 6.65 19.84 22.71
CA THR A 278 7.85 19.39 22.00
C THR A 278 9.04 20.35 22.16
N GLY A 279 8.77 21.62 22.47
CA GLY A 279 9.78 22.67 22.52
C GLY A 279 10.38 23.04 21.16
N LEU A 280 9.83 22.56 20.04
CA LEU A 280 10.35 22.85 18.69
C LEU A 280 10.21 24.33 18.32
N PHE A 281 9.11 24.96 18.72
CA PHE A 281 8.80 26.35 18.42
C PHE A 281 8.75 27.16 19.72
N ALA A 282 9.42 28.30 19.72
CA ALA A 282 9.35 29.23 20.85
C ALA A 282 8.08 30.10 20.80
N ASP A 283 7.50 30.29 19.61
CA ASP A 283 6.17 30.88 19.42
C ASP A 283 5.41 30.07 18.37
N LEU A 284 4.21 29.60 18.74
CA LEU A 284 3.34 28.89 17.81
C LEU A 284 2.60 29.85 16.88
N THR A 285 2.41 31.12 17.22
CA THR A 285 1.60 32.09 16.45
C THR A 285 2.08 32.26 15.01
N ASP A 286 3.39 32.20 14.78
CA ASP A 286 4.04 32.26 13.47
C ASP A 286 4.92 31.02 13.18
N LEU A 287 5.04 30.10 14.15
CA LEU A 287 5.99 28.98 14.16
C LEU A 287 7.45 29.47 14.22
N TYR A 288 7.69 30.49 15.04
CA TYR A 288 9.05 30.93 15.33
C TYR A 288 9.86 29.79 15.96
N PRO A 289 10.98 29.38 15.32
CA PRO A 289 11.75 28.22 15.76
C PRO A 289 12.45 28.47 17.09
N SER A 290 12.45 27.46 17.96
CA SER A 290 13.34 27.43 19.12
C SER A 290 14.81 27.34 18.67
N PRO A 291 15.78 27.78 19.50
CA PRO A 291 17.20 27.61 19.20
C PRO A 291 17.55 26.16 18.82
N GLY A 292 18.25 26.00 17.68
CA GLY A 292 18.61 24.68 17.14
C GLY A 292 17.61 24.08 16.15
N LEU A 293 16.41 24.66 16.01
CA LEU A 293 15.48 24.30 14.93
C LEU A 293 15.79 25.13 13.68
N VAL A 294 16.39 24.50 12.68
CA VAL A 294 16.91 25.16 11.49
C VAL A 294 15.91 25.10 10.35
N PRO A 295 15.34 26.23 9.89
CA PRO A 295 14.46 26.24 8.73
C PRO A 295 15.25 25.89 7.46
N TYR A 296 14.60 25.19 6.53
CA TYR A 296 15.16 24.96 5.20
C TYR A 296 14.07 24.89 4.13
N GLU A 297 14.48 25.26 2.92
CA GLU A 297 13.67 25.22 1.72
C GLU A 297 14.08 24.08 0.79
N VAL A 298 13.20 23.77 -0.16
CA VAL A 298 13.43 22.71 -1.16
C VAL A 298 13.05 23.22 -2.53
N ASN A 299 13.81 22.84 -3.55
CA ASN A 299 13.56 23.24 -4.94
C ASN A 299 12.15 22.87 -5.43
N LEU A 300 11.70 21.65 -5.11
CA LEU A 300 10.42 21.13 -5.57
C LEU A 300 9.70 20.40 -4.42
N PRO A 301 8.63 20.96 -3.84
CA PRO A 301 7.82 20.24 -2.87
C PRO A 301 7.02 19.11 -3.55
N PHE A 302 7.03 17.91 -2.97
CA PHE A 302 6.14 16.81 -3.41
C PHE A 302 4.66 17.21 -3.27
N TRP A 303 3.80 16.61 -4.08
CA TRP A 303 2.37 16.86 -4.06
C TRP A 303 1.74 16.40 -2.73
N SER A 304 0.85 17.21 -2.17
CA SER A 304 0.13 16.89 -0.92
C SER A 304 -1.24 17.59 -0.93
N ASP A 305 -2.00 17.37 -2.00
CA ASP A 305 -3.38 17.84 -2.13
C ASP A 305 -3.55 19.35 -1.89
N HIS A 306 -2.74 20.18 -2.56
CA HIS A 306 -2.64 21.64 -2.40
C HIS A 306 -2.01 22.15 -1.09
N ALA A 307 -1.58 21.29 -0.17
CA ALA A 307 -0.97 21.77 1.07
C ALA A 307 0.36 22.50 0.83
N ILE A 308 0.46 23.67 1.44
CA ILE A 308 1.64 24.53 1.48
C ILE A 308 2.52 24.04 2.63
N LYS A 309 3.81 23.86 2.38
CA LYS A 309 4.71 23.16 3.29
C LYS A 309 5.89 24.00 3.72
N ARG A 310 6.07 24.14 5.04
CA ARG A 310 7.29 24.68 5.69
C ARG A 310 8.06 23.54 6.35
N ARG A 311 9.40 23.67 6.42
CA ARG A 311 10.27 22.59 6.89
C ARG A 311 11.37 23.13 7.79
N TRP A 312 11.74 22.30 8.76
CA TRP A 312 12.87 22.52 9.63
C TRP A 312 13.59 21.21 9.90
N MET A 313 14.84 21.32 10.33
CA MET A 313 15.62 20.20 10.84
C MET A 313 16.17 20.53 12.22
N VAL A 314 16.34 19.49 13.03
CA VAL A 314 17.17 19.52 14.24
C VAL A 314 18.28 18.50 14.04
N VAL A 315 19.51 18.91 14.30
CA VAL A 315 20.66 18.00 14.38
C VAL A 315 21.02 17.88 15.87
N PRO A 316 21.09 16.65 16.41
CA PRO A 316 21.30 16.41 17.83
C PRO A 316 22.70 16.86 18.23
N ASN A 317 22.85 17.49 19.40
CA ASN A 317 24.10 18.11 19.86
C ASN A 317 24.60 19.18 18.86
N GLY A 318 24.60 20.46 19.24
CA GLY A 318 24.86 21.60 18.32
C GLY A 318 26.21 21.61 17.56
N THR A 319 27.02 20.56 17.69
CA THR A 319 28.29 20.33 16.99
C THR A 319 28.27 19.09 16.08
N SER A 320 27.17 18.34 16.02
CA SER A 320 27.10 17.13 15.20
C SER A 320 27.18 17.45 13.72
N GLN A 321 28.02 16.68 13.04
CA GLN A 321 28.23 16.78 11.61
C GLN A 321 27.62 15.58 10.89
N PHE A 322 27.49 15.70 9.58
CA PHE A 322 27.04 14.65 8.70
C PHE A 322 27.80 14.61 7.37
N THR A 323 27.77 13.44 6.74
CA THR A 323 28.45 13.25 5.45
C THR A 323 27.50 13.55 4.31
N TRP A 324 27.89 14.50 3.46
CA TRP A 324 27.21 14.86 2.23
C TRP A 324 27.48 13.85 1.11
N SER A 325 26.52 13.70 0.20
CA SER A 325 26.68 12.94 -1.05
C SER A 325 26.06 13.68 -2.23
N LYS A 326 26.72 13.65 -3.40
CA LYS A 326 26.26 14.34 -4.62
C LYS A 326 24.91 13.83 -5.11
N ASP A 327 24.81 12.52 -5.31
CA ASP A 327 23.62 11.84 -5.83
C ASP A 327 23.04 10.81 -4.84
N GLY A 328 23.79 10.44 -3.80
CA GLY A 328 23.37 9.48 -2.78
C GLY A 328 22.71 10.11 -1.56
N LEU A 329 22.36 9.25 -0.60
CA LEU A 329 21.80 9.64 0.69
C LEU A 329 22.86 10.34 1.55
N TRP A 330 22.46 11.35 2.32
CA TRP A 330 23.32 11.96 3.33
C TRP A 330 23.31 11.10 4.59
N THR A 331 24.46 10.99 5.27
CA THR A 331 24.58 10.18 6.50
C THR A 331 24.38 11.07 7.71
N LEU A 332 23.21 10.99 8.34
CA LEU A 332 22.81 11.87 9.43
C LEU A 332 22.86 11.16 10.79
N PRO A 333 23.17 11.89 11.88
CA PRO A 333 23.30 11.32 13.21
C PRO A 333 21.95 10.84 13.78
N THR A 334 22.04 9.86 14.68
CA THR A 334 20.90 9.43 15.52
C THR A 334 20.42 10.58 16.39
N GLY A 335 19.11 10.86 16.37
CA GLY A 335 18.49 12.00 17.04
C GLY A 335 18.15 13.15 16.10
N THR A 336 18.50 13.09 14.81
CA THR A 336 18.04 14.07 13.82
C THR A 336 16.52 14.06 13.70
N ILE A 337 15.91 15.24 13.69
CA ILE A 337 14.47 15.43 13.53
C ILE A 337 14.24 16.25 12.27
N TRP A 338 13.31 15.81 11.41
CA TRP A 338 12.75 16.64 10.36
C TRP A 338 11.33 17.01 10.70
N VAL A 339 11.06 18.31 10.73
CA VAL A 339 9.75 18.87 10.98
C VAL A 339 9.18 19.36 9.67
N LYS A 340 7.94 18.97 9.37
CA LYS A 340 7.19 19.40 8.19
C LYS A 340 5.83 19.90 8.64
N HIS A 341 5.57 21.18 8.40
CA HIS A 341 4.30 21.80 8.70
C HIS A 341 3.46 21.94 7.44
N PHE A 342 2.17 21.67 7.55
CA PHE A 342 1.20 21.70 6.46
C PHE A 342 0.14 22.75 6.75
N ASP A 343 0.09 23.73 5.87
CA ASP A 343 -0.94 24.73 5.78
C ASP A 343 -1.85 24.44 4.58
N MET A 344 -3.11 24.86 4.63
CA MET A 344 -4.07 24.72 3.53
C MET A 344 -4.88 26.00 3.33
N GLU A 345 -4.97 26.47 2.10
CA GLU A 345 -5.93 27.52 1.74
C GLU A 345 -7.35 26.95 1.75
N MET A 346 -8.20 27.47 2.63
CA MET A 346 -9.61 27.07 2.69
C MET A 346 -10.41 27.64 1.51
N GLN A 347 -9.90 28.68 0.86
CA GLN A 347 -10.39 29.19 -0.41
C GLN A 347 -9.23 29.17 -1.41
N ARG A 348 -9.35 28.36 -2.46
CA ARG A 348 -8.27 28.17 -3.44
C ARG A 348 -7.85 29.50 -4.07
N GLY A 349 -6.55 29.79 -4.03
CA GLY A 349 -5.99 31.01 -4.61
C GLY A 349 -6.13 32.25 -3.73
N VAL A 350 -6.60 32.10 -2.48
CA VAL A 350 -6.71 33.20 -1.50
C VAL A 350 -5.78 32.90 -0.32
N PRO A 351 -4.53 33.41 -0.33
CA PRO A 351 -3.53 33.11 0.70
C PRO A 351 -3.94 33.44 2.14
N ALA A 352 -4.78 34.47 2.32
CA ALA A 352 -5.29 34.88 3.63
C ALA A 352 -6.30 33.88 4.24
N SER A 353 -6.86 32.97 3.44
CA SER A 353 -7.79 31.92 3.90
C SER A 353 -7.08 30.70 4.51
N LYS A 354 -5.75 30.76 4.62
CA LYS A 354 -4.91 29.66 5.05
C LYS A 354 -5.19 29.27 6.49
N LYS A 355 -5.34 27.96 6.72
CA LYS A 355 -5.39 27.33 8.04
C LYS A 355 -4.25 26.34 8.22
N ARG A 356 -3.79 26.22 9.46
CA ARG A 356 -2.84 25.19 9.88
C ARG A 356 -3.56 23.87 10.01
N ILE A 357 -2.99 22.81 9.45
CA ILE A 357 -3.64 21.50 9.39
C ILE A 357 -2.86 20.48 10.23
N GLU A 358 -1.56 20.37 9.97
CA GLU A 358 -0.73 19.31 10.54
C GLU A 358 0.72 19.77 10.76
N THR A 359 1.38 19.23 11.79
CA THR A 359 2.84 19.26 11.91
C THR A 359 3.36 17.84 12.12
N ARG A 360 4.20 17.37 11.19
CA ARG A 360 4.74 16.01 11.16
C ARG A 360 6.23 16.02 11.46
N LEU A 361 6.64 15.11 12.32
CA LEU A 361 8.02 14.89 12.71
C LEU A 361 8.45 13.51 12.20
N ILE A 362 9.64 13.44 11.60
CA ILE A 362 10.36 12.20 11.38
C ILE A 362 11.60 12.26 12.25
N VAL A 363 11.77 11.28 13.15
CA VAL A 363 12.87 11.24 14.10
C VAL A 363 13.75 10.05 13.78
N LYS A 364 15.01 10.31 13.45
CA LYS A 364 16.02 9.28 13.26
C LYS A 364 16.43 8.70 14.61
N ASN A 365 16.41 7.39 14.73
CA ASN A 365 16.90 6.67 15.90
C ASN A 365 18.05 5.71 15.50
N ALA A 366 18.60 4.98 16.49
CA ALA A 366 19.71 4.07 16.26
C ALA A 366 19.36 2.89 15.33
N SER A 367 18.09 2.51 15.28
CA SER A 367 17.58 1.37 14.49
C SER A 367 16.90 1.75 13.18
N GLY A 368 16.81 3.05 12.84
CA GLY A 368 16.04 3.54 11.69
C GLY A 368 15.46 4.92 11.94
N ALA A 369 14.13 5.05 11.83
CA ALA A 369 13.39 6.25 12.15
C ALA A 369 11.94 5.93 12.58
N TYR A 370 11.24 6.91 13.14
CA TYR A 370 9.80 6.84 13.37
C TYR A 370 9.13 8.17 13.03
N GLY A 371 7.83 8.12 12.72
CA GLY A 371 7.01 9.30 12.45
C GLY A 371 6.00 9.57 13.57
N VAL A 372 5.78 10.85 13.88
CA VAL A 372 4.64 11.32 14.69
C VAL A 372 4.06 12.59 14.10
N SER A 373 2.75 12.78 14.25
CA SER A 373 2.05 13.96 13.74
C SER A 373 1.23 14.62 14.83
N TYR A 374 1.09 15.94 14.72
CA TYR A 374 0.26 16.79 15.55
C TYR A 374 -0.79 17.45 14.68
N ARG A 375 -2.07 17.34 15.06
CA ARG A 375 -3.20 17.97 14.38
C ARG A 375 -3.50 19.31 15.03
N TRP A 376 -3.57 20.36 14.22
CA TRP A 376 -3.92 21.70 14.69
C TRP A 376 -5.40 21.81 15.05
N ASP A 377 -5.69 22.60 16.09
CA ASP A 377 -7.05 23.01 16.42
C ASP A 377 -7.63 24.00 15.38
N GLU A 378 -8.94 24.23 15.42
CA GLU A 378 -9.62 25.15 14.48
C GLU A 378 -9.17 26.61 14.64
N ALA A 379 -8.69 26.99 15.81
CA ALA A 379 -8.19 28.34 16.10
C ALA A 379 -6.77 28.56 15.55
N GLY A 380 -6.05 27.48 15.22
CA GLY A 380 -4.64 27.51 14.85
C GLY A 380 -3.71 27.85 16.01
N SER A 381 -4.14 27.66 17.27
CA SER A 381 -3.37 28.05 18.47
C SER A 381 -2.47 26.96 19.01
N GLU A 382 -2.88 25.70 18.90
CA GLU A 382 -2.13 24.54 19.38
C GLU A 382 -2.34 23.35 18.43
N ALA A 383 -1.43 22.38 18.50
CA ALA A 383 -1.61 21.09 17.85
C ALA A 383 -1.45 19.93 18.84
N THR A 384 -2.33 18.93 18.74
CA THR A 384 -2.35 17.77 19.64
C THR A 384 -1.84 16.53 18.93
N LEU A 385 -1.14 15.66 19.68
CA LEU A 385 -0.60 14.42 19.16
C LEU A 385 -1.72 13.55 18.56
N VAL A 386 -1.49 13.10 17.32
CA VAL A 386 -2.38 12.15 16.65
C VAL A 386 -2.10 10.73 17.16
N GLU A 387 -3.18 9.99 17.36
CA GLU A 387 -3.16 8.59 17.74
C GLU A 387 -2.36 7.72 16.76
N ASP A 388 -1.91 6.55 17.21
CA ASP A 388 -1.02 5.68 16.43
C ASP A 388 -1.57 5.31 15.05
N GLY A 389 -2.89 5.14 14.97
CA GLY A 389 -3.64 4.78 13.76
C GLY A 389 -3.83 5.93 12.78
N GLY A 390 -3.33 7.14 13.06
CA GLY A 390 -3.61 8.33 12.24
C GLY A 390 -5.05 8.82 12.40
N VAL A 391 -5.45 9.80 11.60
CA VAL A 391 -6.84 10.30 11.58
C VAL A 391 -7.25 10.84 10.21
N ASP A 392 -8.52 10.63 9.84
CA ASP A 392 -9.17 11.26 8.68
C ASP A 392 -10.11 12.37 9.13
N PHE A 393 -10.12 13.49 8.41
CA PHE A 393 -11.12 14.54 8.60
C PHE A 393 -11.35 15.35 7.31
N THR A 394 -12.52 15.98 7.20
CA THR A 394 -12.89 16.78 6.04
C THR A 394 -12.55 18.24 6.24
N LEU A 395 -11.89 18.83 5.24
CA LEU A 395 -11.63 20.26 5.11
C LEU A 395 -12.71 20.89 4.23
N ASN A 396 -13.36 21.94 4.73
CA ASN A 396 -14.41 22.68 4.03
C ASN A 396 -13.79 23.71 3.06
N VAL A 397 -13.11 23.20 2.03
CA VAL A 397 -12.46 24.03 1.01
C VAL A 397 -13.50 24.55 0.00
N THR A 398 -13.28 25.76 -0.51
CA THR A 398 -13.99 26.30 -1.69
C THR A 398 -13.04 26.63 -2.83
N ASN A 399 -13.55 26.57 -4.07
CA ASN A 399 -12.86 26.99 -5.27
C ASN A 399 -13.77 27.93 -6.08
N ASN A 400 -13.37 29.19 -6.24
CA ASN A 400 -14.20 30.24 -6.85
C ASN A 400 -15.62 30.32 -6.23
N GLY A 401 -15.70 30.20 -4.90
CA GLY A 401 -16.97 30.20 -4.16
C GLY A 401 -17.72 28.87 -4.13
N ASN A 402 -17.37 27.90 -4.97
CA ASN A 402 -18.02 26.59 -4.99
C ASN A 402 -17.41 25.66 -3.92
N PRO A 403 -18.21 24.95 -3.10
CA PRO A 403 -17.70 23.97 -2.16
C PRO A 403 -16.98 22.81 -2.88
N VAL A 404 -15.75 22.52 -2.45
CA VAL A 404 -14.95 21.37 -2.90
C VAL A 404 -14.36 20.70 -1.65
N PRO A 405 -15.21 20.05 -0.82
CA PRO A 405 -14.75 19.43 0.42
C PRO A 405 -13.64 18.41 0.13
N GLN A 406 -12.58 18.45 0.94
CA GLN A 406 -11.40 17.61 0.76
C GLN A 406 -11.15 16.78 2.01
N THR A 407 -11.04 15.46 1.85
CA THR A 407 -10.58 14.59 2.93
C THR A 407 -9.07 14.72 3.12
N TRP A 408 -8.65 15.08 4.33
CA TRP A 408 -7.26 15.08 4.76
C TRP A 408 -6.98 13.86 5.65
N ARG A 409 -5.96 13.09 5.26
CA ARG A 409 -5.43 11.95 6.04
C ARG A 409 -4.14 12.38 6.70
N ILE A 410 -4.13 12.37 8.04
CA ILE A 410 -2.88 12.31 8.79
C ILE A 410 -2.51 10.82 8.90
N PRO A 411 -1.37 10.39 8.31
CA PRO A 411 -0.99 8.98 8.28
C PRO A 411 -0.71 8.45 9.68
N SER A 412 -0.96 7.16 9.87
CA SER A 412 -0.49 6.40 11.02
C SER A 412 1.03 6.39 11.09
N ARG A 413 1.56 6.01 12.26
CA ARG A 413 3.02 5.90 12.45
C ARG A 413 3.64 4.87 11.51
N ALA A 414 2.91 3.78 11.20
CA ALA A 414 3.34 2.77 10.24
C ALA A 414 3.29 3.28 8.80
N GLU A 415 2.23 4.00 8.41
CA GLU A 415 2.13 4.58 7.06
C GLU A 415 3.26 5.55 6.75
N CYS A 416 3.74 6.30 7.76
CA CYS A 416 4.91 7.15 7.59
C CYS A 416 6.14 6.34 7.13
N MET A 417 6.32 5.13 7.65
CA MET A 417 7.50 4.31 7.38
C MET A 417 7.47 3.61 6.02
N ILE A 418 6.31 3.55 5.35
CA ILE A 418 6.19 3.04 3.97
C ILE A 418 7.07 3.85 3.00
N CYS A 419 7.11 5.16 3.17
CA CYS A 419 7.97 6.04 2.36
C CYS A 419 9.31 6.30 3.04
N HIS A 420 9.35 6.40 4.37
CA HIS A 420 10.56 6.73 5.13
C HIS A 420 11.43 5.48 5.40
N THR A 421 11.76 4.73 4.35
CA THR A 421 12.54 3.48 4.43
C THR A 421 14.04 3.74 4.52
N THR A 422 14.80 2.69 4.85
CA THR A 422 16.28 2.70 4.80
C THR A 422 16.79 3.01 3.40
N GLN A 423 16.17 2.43 2.35
CA GLN A 423 16.57 2.63 0.96
C GLN A 423 16.28 4.04 0.44
N ALA A 424 15.36 4.77 1.08
CA ALA A 424 15.09 6.19 0.85
C ALA A 424 15.85 7.11 1.84
N GLY A 425 16.65 6.54 2.75
CA GLY A 425 17.44 7.25 3.76
C GLY A 425 16.62 7.93 4.86
N HIS A 426 15.35 7.58 5.00
CA HIS A 426 14.38 8.20 5.92
C HIS A 426 14.14 9.71 5.71
N ALA A 427 14.83 10.37 4.79
CA ALA A 427 14.89 11.83 4.66
C ALA A 427 14.51 12.29 3.25
N LEU A 428 13.24 12.09 2.88
CA LEU A 428 12.77 12.19 1.48
C LEU A 428 13.08 13.50 0.75
N SER A 429 13.11 14.62 1.47
CA SER A 429 13.37 15.95 0.87
C SER A 429 14.64 16.62 1.39
N PHE A 430 15.55 15.86 1.99
CA PHE A 430 16.80 16.37 2.56
C PHE A 430 18.00 15.75 1.83
N ASN A 431 18.26 16.26 0.63
CA ASN A 431 19.32 15.80 -0.26
C ASN A 431 19.84 16.95 -1.13
N THR A 432 20.94 16.70 -1.83
CA THR A 432 21.65 17.70 -2.66
C THR A 432 20.75 18.38 -3.68
N ARG A 433 19.97 17.63 -4.46
CA ARG A 433 19.14 18.22 -5.53
C ARG A 433 17.98 19.05 -4.99
N GLN A 434 17.49 18.74 -3.80
CA GLN A 434 16.49 19.55 -3.12
C GLN A 434 17.09 20.80 -2.49
N LEU A 435 18.26 20.70 -1.84
CA LEU A 435 18.86 21.79 -1.08
C LEU A 435 19.77 22.71 -1.90
N ASN A 436 20.10 22.37 -3.15
CA ASN A 436 20.85 23.25 -4.04
C ASN A 436 19.97 24.40 -4.58
N LEU A 437 19.66 25.35 -3.72
CA LEU A 437 19.01 26.63 -4.01
C LEU A 437 19.50 27.71 -3.06
N SER A 438 19.30 28.96 -3.44
CA SER A 438 19.51 30.11 -2.55
C SER A 438 18.29 30.38 -1.70
N SER A 439 18.48 30.53 -0.39
CA SER A 439 17.45 30.94 0.56
C SER A 439 18.10 31.59 1.79
N ASP A 440 17.28 32.02 2.75
CA ASP A 440 17.74 32.40 4.07
C ASP A 440 17.80 31.17 4.97
N MET A 441 18.97 30.88 5.53
CA MET A 441 19.21 29.75 6.43
C MET A 441 20.22 30.16 7.49
N LEU A 442 19.90 29.89 8.77
CA LEU A 442 20.80 30.19 9.90
C LEU A 442 21.21 31.68 10.01
N GLY A 443 20.38 32.59 9.49
CA GLY A 443 20.70 34.02 9.43
C GLY A 443 21.63 34.42 8.27
N PHE A 444 21.94 33.50 7.36
CA PHE A 444 22.74 33.75 6.16
C PHE A 444 21.90 33.60 4.89
N THR A 445 22.01 34.57 3.99
CA THR A 445 21.43 34.50 2.64
C THR A 445 22.43 33.89 1.67
N GLY A 446 22.06 32.81 0.99
CA GLY A 446 22.92 32.16 0.02
C GLY A 446 22.47 30.74 -0.29
N ASN A 447 23.30 30.00 -1.02
CA ASN A 447 23.02 28.60 -1.31
C ASN A 447 23.02 27.76 -0.02
N GLN A 448 21.95 27.01 0.26
CA GLN A 448 21.83 26.27 1.53
C GLN A 448 22.95 25.23 1.73
N ILE A 449 23.47 24.61 0.67
CA ILE A 449 24.58 23.65 0.79
C ILE A 449 25.86 24.39 1.23
N SER A 450 26.15 25.55 0.63
CA SER A 450 27.27 26.40 1.07
C SER A 450 27.08 26.87 2.51
N THR A 451 25.87 27.27 2.88
CA THR A 451 25.56 27.70 4.26
C THR A 451 25.82 26.56 5.24
N LEU A 452 25.32 25.36 4.98
CA LEU A 452 25.58 24.19 5.83
C LEU A 452 27.08 23.86 5.93
N GLN A 453 27.83 23.96 4.83
CA GLN A 453 29.29 23.79 4.85
C GLN A 453 29.98 24.83 5.72
N GLN A 454 29.68 26.11 5.54
CA GLN A 454 30.30 27.22 6.27
C GLN A 454 29.98 27.18 7.76
N GLN A 455 28.78 26.70 8.12
CA GLN A 455 28.35 26.50 9.50
C GLN A 455 28.83 25.17 10.11
N GLY A 456 29.68 24.42 9.40
CA GLY A 456 30.36 23.25 9.95
C GLY A 456 29.51 21.99 10.04
N TYR A 457 28.37 21.91 9.34
CA TYR A 457 27.52 20.71 9.36
C TYR A 457 28.09 19.54 8.58
N PHE A 458 28.98 19.77 7.60
CA PHE A 458 29.52 18.70 6.78
C PHE A 458 30.90 18.22 7.24
N THR A 459 31.10 16.91 7.20
CA THR A 459 32.42 16.27 7.39
C THR A 459 33.29 16.29 6.12
N ASN A 460 32.67 16.50 4.95
CA ASN A 460 33.31 16.53 3.65
C ASN A 460 32.92 17.77 2.84
N ASN A 461 33.75 18.14 1.85
CA ASN A 461 33.52 19.31 1.01
C ASN A 461 32.54 18.98 -0.15
N PRO A 462 31.36 19.62 -0.23
CA PRO A 462 30.42 19.44 -1.33
C PRO A 462 30.89 20.07 -2.66
N GLY A 463 31.95 20.88 -2.63
CA GLY A 463 32.42 21.64 -3.78
C GLY A 463 31.53 22.85 -4.08
N SER A 464 31.64 23.39 -5.28
CA SER A 464 30.83 24.55 -5.70
C SER A 464 29.38 24.12 -6.01
N PRO A 465 28.36 24.76 -5.40
CA PRO A 465 26.96 24.47 -5.71
C PRO A 465 26.57 24.69 -7.19
N ASN A 466 27.32 25.53 -7.92
CA ASN A 466 27.10 25.77 -9.35
C ASN A 466 27.38 24.52 -10.21
N LEU A 467 28.12 23.55 -9.68
CA LEU A 467 28.43 22.27 -10.35
C LEU A 467 27.50 21.13 -9.90
N LEU A 468 26.57 21.41 -8.99
CA LEU A 468 25.63 20.44 -8.45
C LEU A 468 24.29 20.55 -9.19
N ALA A 469 23.65 19.41 -9.44
CA ALA A 469 22.32 19.41 -10.03
C ALA A 469 21.26 19.84 -9.00
N ARG A 470 20.12 20.34 -9.48
CA ARG A 470 18.94 20.66 -8.67
C ARG A 470 17.67 20.10 -9.29
N HIS A 471 16.63 19.94 -8.48
CA HIS A 471 15.29 19.68 -9.01
C HIS A 471 14.70 20.94 -9.64
N LEU A 472 13.93 20.74 -10.70
CA LEU A 472 13.28 21.79 -11.47
C LEU A 472 11.78 21.78 -11.20
N ARG A 473 11.18 22.95 -11.07
CA ARG A 473 9.73 23.09 -10.90
C ARG A 473 9.00 23.01 -12.25
N PRO A 474 7.72 22.60 -12.26
CA PRO A 474 6.92 22.54 -13.48
C PRO A 474 6.84 23.85 -14.27
N ASP A 475 6.91 25.00 -13.59
CA ASP A 475 6.80 26.35 -14.17
C ASP A 475 8.11 26.90 -14.76
N GLU A 476 9.25 26.21 -14.60
CA GLU A 476 10.55 26.66 -15.13
C GLU A 476 10.71 26.35 -16.62
N THR A 477 9.95 27.05 -17.47
CA THR A 477 9.84 26.78 -18.93
C THR A 477 11.13 27.00 -19.74
N ALA A 478 12.16 27.61 -19.13
CA ALA A 478 13.50 27.69 -19.72
C ALA A 478 14.21 26.32 -19.82
N TYR A 479 13.71 25.30 -19.11
CA TYR A 479 14.21 23.93 -19.17
C TYR A 479 13.24 23.00 -19.92
N SER A 480 13.79 21.92 -20.49
CA SER A 480 13.00 20.92 -21.24
C SER A 480 11.89 20.31 -20.37
N LEU A 481 10.83 19.84 -21.04
CA LEU A 481 9.76 19.09 -20.38
C LEU A 481 10.33 17.83 -19.71
N GLU A 482 11.26 17.12 -20.37
CA GLU A 482 11.89 15.93 -19.79
C GLU A 482 12.56 16.27 -18.45
N ALA A 483 13.35 17.34 -18.36
CA ALA A 483 14.07 17.67 -17.12
C ALA A 483 13.12 18.01 -15.96
N ARG A 484 12.00 18.68 -16.26
CA ARG A 484 10.94 18.99 -15.28
C ARG A 484 10.16 17.75 -14.88
N VAL A 485 9.80 16.88 -15.83
CA VAL A 485 9.14 15.59 -15.54
C VAL A 485 10.02 14.67 -14.70
N ARG A 486 11.31 14.56 -15.04
CA ARG A 486 12.29 13.77 -14.26
C ARG A 486 12.40 14.28 -12.83
N SER A 487 12.33 15.60 -12.62
CA SER A 487 12.30 16.19 -11.27
C SER A 487 11.01 15.84 -10.51
N TYR A 488 9.86 15.93 -11.17
CA TYR A 488 8.57 15.53 -10.59
C TYR A 488 8.57 14.05 -10.17
N LEU A 489 8.99 13.14 -11.05
CA LEU A 489 9.04 11.69 -10.78
C LEU A 489 10.04 11.37 -9.66
N ALA A 490 11.19 12.05 -9.61
CA ALA A 490 12.16 11.87 -8.55
C ALA A 490 11.58 12.23 -7.17
N VAL A 491 10.85 13.34 -7.10
CA VAL A 491 10.32 13.87 -5.84
C VAL A 491 9.05 13.17 -5.37
N ASN A 492 8.25 12.61 -6.29
CA ASN A 492 6.96 12.00 -5.98
C ASN A 492 6.93 10.47 -6.08
N CYS A 493 7.92 9.83 -6.73
CA CYS A 493 7.87 8.40 -7.03
C CYS A 493 9.14 7.63 -6.65
N ALA A 494 10.32 8.22 -6.83
CA ALA A 494 11.59 7.46 -6.83
C ALA A 494 11.99 6.84 -5.48
N TYR A 495 11.46 7.34 -4.36
CA TYR A 495 11.72 6.75 -3.04
C TYR A 495 11.07 5.36 -2.89
N CYS A 496 9.97 5.09 -3.61
CA CYS A 496 9.38 3.75 -3.73
C CYS A 496 9.85 3.00 -4.99
N HIS A 497 9.97 3.71 -6.11
CA HIS A 497 10.36 3.16 -7.42
C HIS A 497 11.86 3.28 -7.65
N LYS A 498 12.62 2.41 -7.01
CA LYS A 498 14.07 2.25 -7.17
C LYS A 498 14.48 0.84 -6.81
N SER A 499 15.72 0.46 -7.12
CA SER A 499 16.27 -0.80 -6.61
C SER A 499 16.18 -0.86 -5.07
N GLY A 500 15.61 -1.97 -4.57
CA GLY A 500 15.32 -2.21 -3.15
C GLY A 500 14.20 -1.34 -2.55
N GLY A 501 13.47 -0.57 -3.36
CA GLY A 501 12.32 0.20 -2.90
C GLY A 501 11.10 -0.67 -2.61
N THR A 502 10.05 -0.06 -2.06
CA THR A 502 8.80 -0.75 -1.66
C THR A 502 7.85 -1.03 -2.82
N ALA A 503 8.03 -0.39 -3.98
CA ALA A 503 7.24 -0.71 -5.16
C ALA A 503 7.92 -1.80 -6.01
N PRO A 504 7.15 -2.64 -6.74
CA PRO A 504 7.70 -3.60 -7.69
C PRO A 504 8.70 -2.91 -8.65
N SER A 505 9.89 -3.49 -8.79
CA SER A 505 11.03 -2.86 -9.49
C SER A 505 10.93 -2.96 -11.01
N THR A 506 9.88 -2.40 -11.61
CA THR A 506 9.72 -2.35 -13.07
C THR A 506 10.39 -1.12 -13.70
N TRP A 507 10.72 -0.11 -12.89
CA TRP A 507 11.49 1.07 -13.29
C TRP A 507 12.18 1.73 -12.09
N ASP A 508 13.20 2.56 -12.35
CA ASP A 508 13.96 3.30 -11.34
C ASP A 508 13.88 4.81 -11.59
N GLY A 509 13.22 5.53 -10.68
CA GLY A 509 12.94 6.95 -10.80
C GLY A 509 14.07 7.88 -10.36
N ARG A 510 15.23 7.33 -9.95
CA ARG A 510 16.33 8.15 -9.44
C ARG A 510 16.84 9.16 -10.49
N PRO A 511 17.04 10.44 -10.10
CA PRO A 511 17.28 11.54 -11.03
C PRO A 511 18.68 11.53 -11.66
N GLU A 512 19.64 10.82 -11.10
CA GLU A 512 20.99 10.66 -11.64
C GLU A 512 21.08 9.67 -12.80
N LEU A 513 20.06 8.82 -12.97
CA LEU A 513 19.99 7.86 -14.07
C LEU A 513 19.61 8.55 -15.39
N THR A 514 20.14 8.05 -16.50
CA THR A 514 19.63 8.40 -17.82
C THR A 514 18.22 7.84 -18.01
N LEU A 515 17.42 8.45 -18.90
CA LEU A 515 16.07 7.97 -19.18
C LEU A 515 16.06 6.49 -19.64
N ALA A 516 17.09 6.04 -20.36
CA ALA A 516 17.23 4.62 -20.74
C ALA A 516 17.49 3.71 -19.53
N GLN A 517 18.38 4.11 -18.62
CA GLN A 517 18.69 3.34 -17.40
C GLN A 517 17.49 3.19 -16.45
N THR A 518 16.52 4.09 -16.54
CA THR A 518 15.32 4.04 -15.70
C THR A 518 14.36 2.92 -16.07
N THR A 519 14.49 2.37 -17.29
CA THR A 519 13.55 1.41 -17.91
C THR A 519 12.09 1.89 -17.96
N LEU A 520 11.84 3.19 -17.80
CA LEU A 520 10.51 3.79 -17.78
C LEU A 520 9.84 3.77 -19.16
N VAL A 521 10.58 4.14 -20.21
CA VAL A 521 10.06 4.26 -21.57
C VAL A 521 9.94 2.87 -22.19
N ASN A 522 8.75 2.53 -22.68
CA ASN A 522 8.36 1.20 -23.17
C ASN A 522 8.60 0.06 -22.17
N GLY A 523 8.81 0.38 -20.89
CA GLY A 523 8.99 -0.60 -19.83
C GLY A 523 7.73 -1.43 -19.60
N SER A 524 7.92 -2.72 -19.32
CA SER A 524 6.80 -3.59 -18.97
C SER A 524 6.29 -3.27 -17.57
N ALA A 525 4.96 -3.20 -17.42
CA ALA A 525 4.34 -3.10 -16.11
C ALA A 525 3.97 -4.49 -15.58
N ALA A 526 3.97 -4.66 -14.25
CA ALA A 526 3.51 -5.91 -13.62
C ALA A 526 2.04 -6.23 -13.93
N ASN A 527 1.23 -5.19 -14.15
CA ASN A 527 -0.16 -5.30 -14.60
C ASN A 527 -0.39 -4.26 -15.70
N ASN A 528 -0.68 -4.73 -16.92
CA ASN A 528 -0.96 -3.93 -18.11
C ASN A 528 -2.46 -3.75 -18.38
N GLY A 529 -3.32 -4.16 -17.45
CA GLY A 529 -4.78 -4.08 -17.61
C GLY A 529 -5.32 -4.96 -18.74
N GLY A 530 -4.61 -6.04 -19.10
CA GLY A 530 -5.01 -6.96 -20.18
C GLY A 530 -4.72 -6.46 -21.61
N ASN A 531 -4.15 -5.26 -21.78
CA ASN A 531 -3.78 -4.74 -23.10
C ASN A 531 -2.24 -4.76 -23.27
N PRO A 532 -1.69 -5.52 -24.24
CA PRO A 532 -0.24 -5.61 -24.46
C PRO A 532 0.39 -4.30 -24.96
N ALA A 533 -0.39 -3.37 -25.51
CA ALA A 533 0.07 -2.03 -25.88
C ALA A 533 0.38 -1.15 -24.66
N ASN A 534 -0.27 -1.42 -23.51
CA ASN A 534 -0.02 -0.67 -22.29
C ASN A 534 1.41 -0.95 -21.77
N LYS A 535 2.21 0.11 -21.68
CA LYS A 535 3.55 0.12 -21.06
C LYS A 535 3.61 1.17 -19.96
N LEU A 536 4.70 1.20 -19.19
CA LEU A 536 4.89 2.20 -18.15
C LEU A 536 4.72 3.62 -18.71
N VAL A 537 5.46 3.95 -19.78
CA VAL A 537 5.26 5.15 -20.61
C VAL A 537 5.52 4.79 -22.07
N VAL A 538 4.59 5.12 -22.97
CA VAL A 538 4.72 4.89 -24.42
C VAL A 538 4.96 6.24 -25.12
N PRO A 539 6.07 6.42 -25.86
CA PRO A 539 6.33 7.65 -26.62
C PRO A 539 5.17 7.99 -27.58
N GLY A 540 4.66 9.22 -27.51
CA GLY A 540 3.57 9.69 -28.37
C GLY A 540 2.20 9.11 -28.08
N ASP A 541 2.06 8.24 -27.06
CA ASP A 541 0.82 7.53 -26.79
C ASP A 541 0.46 7.58 -25.29
N ALA A 542 -0.19 8.69 -24.92
CA ALA A 542 -0.74 8.88 -23.59
C ALA A 542 -1.82 7.84 -23.22
N ALA A 543 -2.54 7.29 -24.20
CA ALA A 543 -3.64 6.34 -23.97
C ALA A 543 -3.17 4.94 -23.57
N HIS A 544 -1.90 4.61 -23.83
CA HIS A 544 -1.28 3.36 -23.42
C HIS A 544 -0.17 3.54 -22.37
N SER A 545 -0.10 4.73 -21.74
CA SER A 545 0.92 5.09 -20.75
C SER A 545 0.41 4.91 -19.31
N ILE A 546 0.75 3.79 -18.68
CA ILE A 546 0.23 3.39 -17.36
C ILE A 546 0.57 4.40 -16.25
N VAL A 547 1.78 4.96 -16.23
CA VAL A 547 2.17 5.94 -15.20
C VAL A 547 1.25 7.15 -15.23
N LEU A 548 0.89 7.63 -16.43
CA LEU A 548 -0.05 8.74 -16.60
C LEU A 548 -1.46 8.36 -16.11
N HIS A 549 -1.94 7.17 -16.46
CA HIS A 549 -3.24 6.68 -15.98
C HIS A 549 -3.33 6.58 -14.46
N ARG A 550 -2.26 6.11 -13.79
CA ARG A 550 -2.21 6.03 -12.32
C ARG A 550 -2.18 7.41 -11.66
N MET A 551 -1.51 8.38 -12.27
CA MET A 551 -1.51 9.78 -11.80
C MET A 551 -2.88 10.44 -11.97
N ALA A 552 -3.54 10.19 -13.10
CA ALA A 552 -4.82 10.80 -13.47
C ALA A 552 -6.04 10.04 -12.94
N VAL A 553 -5.87 8.84 -12.39
CA VAL A 553 -6.94 7.92 -11.96
C VAL A 553 -7.90 7.62 -13.12
N THR A 554 -7.35 7.25 -14.26
CA THR A 554 -8.10 6.93 -15.49
C THR A 554 -7.76 5.53 -16.00
N GLY A 555 -8.52 5.04 -16.99
CA GLY A 555 -8.23 3.76 -17.64
C GLY A 555 -8.37 2.52 -16.75
N GLY A 556 -9.08 2.63 -15.62
CA GLY A 556 -9.26 1.52 -14.66
C GLY A 556 -8.03 1.20 -13.81
N PHE A 557 -6.96 1.99 -13.89
CA PHE A 557 -5.76 1.77 -13.07
C PHE A 557 -5.89 2.38 -11.67
N THR A 558 -5.35 1.67 -10.68
CA THR A 558 -5.28 2.15 -9.29
C THR A 558 -4.42 3.41 -9.19
N ARG A 559 -4.94 4.41 -8.46
CA ARG A 559 -4.28 5.69 -8.18
C ARG A 559 -2.89 5.52 -7.58
N MET A 560 -1.94 6.37 -8.00
CA MET A 560 -0.64 6.57 -7.36
C MET A 560 -0.39 8.05 -7.03
N PRO A 561 0.27 8.39 -5.91
CA PRO A 561 0.72 7.47 -4.86
C PRO A 561 -0.48 6.83 -4.14
N PRO A 562 -0.31 5.64 -3.55
CA PRO A 562 -1.41 4.99 -2.88
C PRO A 562 -1.75 5.81 -1.62
N ILE A 563 -0.77 6.14 -0.79
CA ILE A 563 -0.99 6.79 0.50
C ILE A 563 -0.81 8.31 0.46
N ALA A 564 -1.36 8.99 1.47
CA ALA A 564 -1.14 10.41 1.78
C ALA A 564 -1.59 11.45 0.72
N SER A 565 -2.31 11.06 -0.33
CA SER A 565 -2.90 11.98 -1.30
C SER A 565 -4.22 11.47 -1.87
N ASN A 566 -5.24 12.32 -1.82
CA ASN A 566 -6.60 12.07 -2.29
C ASN A 566 -7.00 12.97 -3.50
N VAL A 567 -6.24 14.01 -3.81
CA VAL A 567 -6.56 14.98 -4.88
C VAL A 567 -5.62 14.81 -6.08
N ILE A 568 -6.16 14.82 -7.29
CA ILE A 568 -5.35 14.71 -8.53
C ILE A 568 -4.47 15.95 -8.69
N ASP A 569 -3.19 15.74 -9.00
CA ASP A 569 -2.24 16.81 -9.35
C ASP A 569 -2.38 17.15 -10.84
N SER A 570 -3.43 17.91 -11.19
CA SER A 570 -3.75 18.18 -12.59
C SER A 570 -2.61 18.88 -13.35
N ALA A 571 -1.86 19.76 -12.68
CA ALA A 571 -0.74 20.47 -13.32
C ALA A 571 0.37 19.50 -13.74
N ASN A 572 0.75 18.55 -12.87
CA ASN A 572 1.78 17.57 -13.22
C ASN A 572 1.26 16.45 -14.12
N VAL A 573 -0.04 16.11 -14.08
CA VAL A 573 -0.68 15.27 -15.10
C VAL A 573 -0.53 15.91 -16.48
N THR A 574 -0.81 17.21 -16.61
CA THR A 574 -0.60 17.94 -17.87
C THR A 574 0.87 17.99 -18.27
N LEU A 575 1.79 18.25 -17.33
CA LEU A 575 3.24 18.26 -17.59
C LEU A 575 3.72 16.93 -18.20
N VAL A 576 3.33 15.81 -17.59
CA VAL A 576 3.70 14.46 -18.06
C VAL A 576 3.03 14.14 -19.40
N THR A 577 1.76 14.51 -19.58
CA THR A 577 1.04 14.33 -20.86
C THR A 577 1.75 15.06 -22.00
N ASN A 578 2.15 16.32 -21.77
CA ASN A 578 2.84 17.13 -22.77
C ASN A 578 4.22 16.58 -23.11
N TRP A 579 4.94 16.04 -22.12
CA TRP A 579 6.22 15.37 -22.37
C TRP A 579 6.04 14.11 -23.23
N ILE A 580 5.06 13.26 -22.89
CA ILE A 580 4.77 12.01 -23.62
C ILE A 580 4.43 12.30 -25.09
N ASN A 581 3.52 13.23 -25.33
CA ASN A 581 3.02 13.55 -26.68
C ASN A 581 3.96 14.48 -27.47
N GLY A 582 4.90 15.14 -26.81
CA GLY A 582 5.82 16.12 -27.39
C GLY A 582 7.25 15.61 -27.48
N GLU A 583 8.10 16.06 -26.54
CA GLU A 583 9.55 15.76 -26.55
C GLU A 583 9.86 14.26 -26.62
N LEU A 584 9.08 13.42 -25.93
CA LEU A 584 9.32 11.97 -25.93
C LEU A 584 8.94 11.33 -27.26
N ALA A 585 7.87 11.78 -27.92
CA ALA A 585 7.45 11.29 -29.22
C ALA A 585 8.47 11.58 -30.32
N ALA A 586 9.15 12.72 -30.23
CA ALA A 586 10.20 13.12 -31.16
C ALA A 586 11.57 12.47 -30.88
N ARG A 587 11.68 11.67 -29.81
CA ARG A 587 12.95 11.10 -29.37
C ARG A 587 13.40 9.99 -30.31
N GLN A 588 14.53 10.21 -30.97
CA GLN A 588 15.21 9.17 -31.74
C GLN A 588 15.96 8.23 -30.79
N THR A 589 15.74 6.93 -30.94
CA THR A 589 16.53 5.87 -30.30
C THR A 589 17.45 5.25 -31.34
N TYR A 590 18.61 4.76 -30.94
CA TYR A 590 19.52 4.04 -31.86
C TYR A 590 18.93 2.72 -32.39
N ASP A 591 17.79 2.27 -31.84
CA ASP A 591 17.09 1.03 -32.20
C ASP A 591 16.03 1.21 -33.31
N THR A 592 15.95 2.40 -33.95
CA THR A 592 15.02 2.70 -35.06
C THR A 592 15.73 3.29 -36.25
#